data_AF-A0A3E2TGQ9-F1
#
_entry.id   AF-A0A3E2TGQ9-F1
#
_cell.length_a   1.000
_cell.length_b   1.000
_cell.length_c   1.000
_cell.angle_alpha   90.00
_cell.angle_beta   90.00
_cell.angle_gamma   90.00
#
_symmetry.space_group_name_H-M   'P 1'
#
loop_
_entity.id
_entity.type
_entity.pdbx_description
1 polymer ?
#
loop_
_entity_poly.entity_id
_entity_poly.type
_entity_poly.pdbx_seq_one_letter_code
_entity_poly.pdbx_strand_id
1 'polypeptide(L)'
;MGIRYRKSINLGKGFRVNMSKTGPGFSWGGKGYRITRTANGNIRGTAYIPGTGISYQKDFGNPHKKIKTASKEKLSSKNIKTRASEPTSVNMRRFENDLSAINPGSMADVIEISQKNRSKKILAILLMVVGIGLAIVNPLFLILAIVGLILLFYNKSNDKIAIDYDMTEDAKKELDASNDFLAGIMESDQVWLVRSVEELPETSEADMKISQRISMKFSKDNDEIETNAETFTLSNDQTKLIFLPDALFIKEGSKMSALSFNDMEISLHKLTFLEEDRPPADATLLGKTYEHTNKDGSPDKRFKENRELNIVEYGVLSLYKEPGLNSFIVFSDTVLDGE
;
A
#
# COMPACT_ATOMS: atom_id res chain seq x y z
N MET A 1 -9.62 41.78 11.23
CA MET A 1 -10.57 40.71 10.85
C MET A 1 -9.87 39.77 9.90
N GLY A 2 -9.77 38.48 10.21
CA GLY A 2 -9.03 37.52 9.37
C GLY A 2 -9.94 36.81 8.38
N ILE A 3 -9.65 36.92 7.07
CA ILE A 3 -10.33 36.12 6.05
C ILE A 3 -9.99 34.64 6.28
N ARG A 4 -11.00 33.80 6.48
CA ARG A 4 -10.84 32.35 6.66
C ARG A 4 -11.33 31.63 5.40
N TYR A 5 -10.41 30.97 4.69
CA TYR A 5 -10.73 30.10 3.57
C TYR A 5 -10.79 28.64 4.07
N ARG A 6 -11.94 27.99 3.84
CA ARG A 6 -12.15 26.56 4.08
C ARG A 6 -13.02 26.02 2.94
N LYS A 7 -12.51 25.05 2.19
CA LYS A 7 -13.26 24.33 1.16
C LYS A 7 -13.38 22.87 1.60
N SER A 8 -14.58 22.31 1.55
CA SER A 8 -14.83 20.89 1.82
C SER A 8 -15.43 20.29 0.56
N ILE A 9 -14.77 19.30 -0.01
CA ILE A 9 -15.22 18.58 -1.20
C ILE A 9 -15.70 17.21 -0.73
N ASN A 10 -16.97 16.92 -0.98
CA ASN A 10 -17.54 15.62 -0.69
C ASN A 10 -17.21 14.70 -1.87
N LEU A 11 -16.46 13.64 -1.61
CA LEU A 11 -16.00 12.70 -2.64
C LEU A 11 -16.90 11.45 -2.69
N GLY A 12 -18.04 11.46 -1.99
CA GLY A 12 -18.97 10.33 -1.95
C GLY A 12 -18.66 9.33 -0.84
N LYS A 13 -19.61 8.41 -0.57
CA LYS A 13 -19.51 7.27 0.39
C LYS A 13 -18.89 7.59 1.78
N GLY A 14 -19.08 8.83 2.27
CA GLY A 14 -18.59 9.27 3.58
C GLY A 14 -17.15 9.80 3.59
N PHE A 15 -16.48 9.88 2.44
CA PHE A 15 -15.15 10.48 2.30
C PHE A 15 -15.25 11.95 1.90
N ARG A 16 -14.48 12.81 2.56
CA ARG A 16 -14.39 14.24 2.22
C ARG A 16 -12.97 14.74 2.37
N VAL A 17 -12.57 15.62 1.47
CA VAL A 17 -11.32 16.37 1.59
C VAL A 17 -11.64 17.79 2.06
N ASN A 18 -10.93 18.24 3.08
CA ASN A 18 -11.02 19.56 3.68
C ASN A 18 -9.76 20.36 3.37
N MET A 19 -9.86 21.36 2.50
CA MET A 19 -8.79 22.32 2.22
C MET A 19 -8.88 23.49 3.20
N SER A 20 -7.75 23.86 3.81
CA SER A 20 -7.64 25.01 4.71
C SER A 20 -6.31 25.75 4.51
N LYS A 21 -6.13 26.91 5.15
CA LYS A 21 -4.87 27.68 5.10
C LYS A 21 -3.64 26.89 5.56
N THR A 22 -3.81 25.85 6.37
CA THR A 22 -2.70 25.02 6.89
C THR A 22 -2.50 23.73 6.09
N GLY A 23 -3.22 23.55 4.98
CA GLY A 23 -3.07 22.40 4.08
C GLY A 23 -4.35 21.56 3.92
N PRO A 24 -4.25 20.44 3.18
CA PRO A 24 -5.31 19.46 3.00
C PRO A 24 -5.47 18.57 4.25
N GLY A 25 -6.71 18.26 4.61
CA GLY A 25 -7.07 17.24 5.57
C GLY A 25 -8.16 16.34 4.99
N PHE A 26 -8.32 15.14 5.52
CA PHE A 26 -9.32 14.19 5.04
C PHE A 26 -10.23 13.75 6.17
N SER A 27 -11.48 13.44 5.84
CA SER A 27 -12.43 12.85 6.76
C SER A 27 -13.10 11.65 6.12
N TRP A 28 -13.23 10.59 6.88
CA TRP A 28 -13.86 9.35 6.47
C TRP A 28 -14.92 8.96 7.49
N GLY A 29 -16.15 8.73 7.01
CA GLY A 29 -17.24 8.17 7.79
C GLY A 29 -18.64 8.64 7.38
N GLY A 30 -19.61 7.75 7.63
CA GLY A 30 -21.00 7.85 7.20
C GLY A 30 -21.97 8.38 8.27
N LYS A 31 -23.23 7.90 8.20
CA LYS A 31 -24.25 8.13 9.23
C LYS A 31 -23.83 7.38 10.50
N GLY A 32 -23.75 8.07 11.65
CA GLY A 32 -23.42 7.43 12.93
C GLY A 32 -22.01 7.73 13.46
N TYR A 33 -21.01 7.74 12.59
CA TYR A 33 -19.60 7.85 12.99
C TYR A 33 -18.72 8.47 11.91
N ARG A 34 -17.77 9.32 12.30
CA ARG A 34 -16.83 10.00 11.40
C ARG A 34 -15.49 10.23 12.06
N ILE A 35 -14.42 9.91 11.33
CA ILE A 35 -13.04 10.24 11.68
C ILE A 35 -12.58 11.37 10.77
N THR A 36 -11.95 12.40 11.34
CA THR A 36 -11.41 13.54 10.59
C THR A 36 -9.96 13.78 10.97
N ARG A 37 -9.06 13.73 10.01
CA ARG A 37 -7.69 14.24 10.15
C ARG A 37 -7.64 15.66 9.61
N THR A 38 -7.33 16.60 10.51
CA THR A 38 -7.17 18.01 10.13
C THR A 38 -5.79 18.25 9.52
N ALA A 39 -5.64 19.32 8.73
CA ALA A 39 -4.38 19.73 8.13
C ALA A 39 -3.25 19.96 9.16
N ASN A 40 -3.59 20.19 10.44
CA ASN A 40 -2.63 20.36 11.53
C ASN A 40 -2.21 19.02 12.19
N GLY A 41 -2.62 17.88 11.63
CA GLY A 41 -2.29 16.54 12.12
C GLY A 41 -3.14 16.03 13.30
N ASN A 42 -4.10 16.80 13.81
CA ASN A 42 -5.01 16.31 14.86
C ASN A 42 -6.08 15.38 14.27
N ILE A 43 -6.38 14.30 15.00
CA ILE A 43 -7.41 13.33 14.67
C ILE A 43 -8.64 13.62 15.53
N ARG A 44 -9.82 13.64 14.91
CA ARG A 44 -11.10 13.90 15.57
C ARG A 44 -12.06 12.78 15.25
N GLY A 45 -12.52 12.08 16.29
CA GLY A 45 -13.63 11.13 16.19
C GLY A 45 -14.93 11.81 16.57
N THR A 46 -15.95 11.68 15.73
CA THR A 46 -17.31 12.16 16.01
C THR A 46 -18.28 11.00 15.86
N ALA A 47 -18.98 10.65 16.94
CA ALA A 47 -20.12 9.75 16.92
C ALA A 47 -21.40 10.58 17.10
N TYR A 48 -22.45 10.32 16.32
CA TYR A 48 -23.72 11.04 16.46
C TYR A 48 -24.87 10.14 16.06
N ILE A 49 -26.00 10.24 16.76
CA ILE A 49 -27.19 9.46 16.45
C ILE A 49 -28.04 10.27 15.44
N PRO A 50 -28.28 9.76 14.22
CA PRO A 50 -29.06 10.48 13.22
C PRO A 50 -30.47 10.79 13.72
N GLY A 51 -30.93 12.03 13.56
CA GLY A 51 -32.31 12.44 13.90
C GLY A 51 -32.55 12.82 15.36
N THR A 52 -31.59 12.63 16.27
CA THR A 52 -31.76 12.97 17.70
C THR A 52 -31.03 14.24 18.13
N GLY A 53 -30.14 14.77 17.29
CA GLY A 53 -29.29 15.94 17.61
C GLY A 53 -28.16 15.65 18.62
N ILE A 54 -28.04 14.41 19.08
CA ILE A 54 -27.04 14.01 20.08
C ILE A 54 -25.75 13.59 19.37
N SER A 55 -24.66 14.29 19.68
CA SER A 55 -23.32 13.98 19.16
C SER A 55 -22.27 13.98 20.26
N TYR A 56 -21.38 12.99 20.23
CA TYR A 56 -20.17 12.92 21.02
C TYR A 56 -18.95 13.14 20.11
N GLN A 57 -18.12 14.12 20.46
CA GLN A 57 -16.89 14.39 19.73
C GLN A 57 -15.70 14.27 20.66
N LYS A 58 -14.68 13.54 20.23
CA LYS A 58 -13.42 13.39 20.94
C LYS A 58 -12.27 13.78 20.00
N ASP A 59 -11.52 14.79 20.42
CA ASP A 59 -10.29 15.20 19.75
C ASP A 59 -9.14 14.37 20.34
N PHE A 60 -8.46 13.62 19.48
CA PHE A 60 -7.23 12.93 19.80
C PHE A 60 -6.08 13.86 19.42
N GLY A 61 -5.38 14.36 20.44
CA GLY A 61 -4.18 15.16 20.21
C GLY A 61 -3.15 14.33 19.46
N ASN A 62 -2.49 14.94 18.48
CA ASN A 62 -1.35 14.34 17.79
C ASN A 62 -0.36 13.77 18.84
N PRO A 63 -0.05 12.46 18.83
CA PRO A 63 0.85 11.85 19.81
C PRO A 63 2.20 12.56 19.90
N HIS A 64 2.68 13.15 18.79
CA HIS A 64 3.91 13.95 18.74
C HIS A 64 3.82 15.30 19.48
N LYS A 65 2.62 15.83 19.75
CA LYS A 65 2.47 17.12 20.46
C LYS A 65 2.45 16.96 21.99
N LYS A 66 2.06 15.79 22.50
CA LYS A 66 2.09 15.48 23.94
C LYS A 66 3.50 15.23 24.47
N ILE A 67 4.41 14.76 23.61
CA ILE A 67 5.81 14.52 23.98
C ILE A 67 6.48 15.85 24.39
N LYS A 68 6.24 16.96 23.67
CA LYS A 68 6.79 18.28 24.04
C LYS A 68 6.29 18.87 25.37
N THR A 69 5.15 18.41 25.90
CA THR A 69 4.58 18.96 27.16
C THR A 69 4.85 18.05 28.37
N ALA A 70 4.97 16.73 28.16
CA ALA A 70 5.37 15.79 29.20
C ALA A 70 6.84 15.93 29.64
N SER A 71 7.69 16.61 28.84
CA SER A 71 9.09 16.89 29.17
C SER A 71 9.31 17.99 30.22
N LYS A 72 8.25 18.70 30.67
CA LYS A 72 8.41 19.84 31.61
C LYS A 72 8.07 19.53 33.07
N GLU A 73 7.51 18.37 33.39
CA GLU A 73 7.12 18.02 34.77
C GLU A 73 7.89 16.86 35.40
N LYS A 74 8.86 16.26 34.70
CA LYS A 74 9.80 15.29 35.31
C LYS A 74 11.18 15.89 35.50
N LEU A 75 11.25 17.00 36.22
CA LEU A 75 12.50 17.48 36.82
C LEU A 75 12.37 17.44 38.35
N SER A 76 12.37 16.25 38.93
CA SER A 76 12.89 16.07 40.29
C SER A 76 13.19 14.59 40.59
N SER A 77 14.37 14.37 41.15
CA SER A 77 14.86 13.19 41.87
C SER A 77 15.26 11.91 41.10
N LYS A 78 16.57 11.83 40.82
CA LYS A 78 17.55 10.96 41.51
C LYS A 78 17.42 9.43 41.33
N ASN A 79 18.28 8.84 40.50
CA ASN A 79 19.50 8.13 40.96
C ASN A 79 20.25 7.49 39.79
N ILE A 80 21.55 7.73 39.78
CA ILE A 80 22.55 7.14 38.89
C ILE A 80 22.74 5.67 39.28
N LYS A 81 22.52 4.76 38.33
CA LYS A 81 23.23 3.49 38.28
C LYS A 81 23.66 3.22 36.85
N THR A 82 24.96 3.32 36.67
CA THR A 82 25.73 2.89 35.50
C THR A 82 25.39 1.43 35.18
N ARG A 83 24.88 1.17 33.98
CA ARG A 83 24.91 -0.15 33.34
C ARG A 83 25.17 0.02 31.86
N ALA A 84 25.92 -0.93 31.35
CA ALA A 84 26.61 -0.93 30.06
C ALA A 84 25.69 -0.58 28.89
N SER A 85 26.31 0.01 27.87
CA SER A 85 25.80 0.23 26.52
C SER A 85 25.02 -0.99 26.00
N GLU A 86 23.69 -0.86 25.96
CA GLU A 86 22.85 -1.69 25.11
C GLU A 86 23.02 -1.25 23.66
N PRO A 87 23.07 -2.18 22.68
CA PRO A 87 23.11 -1.81 21.28
C PRO A 87 21.80 -1.07 20.95
N THR A 88 21.92 0.08 20.28
CA THR A 88 20.78 0.83 19.76
C THR A 88 19.89 -0.12 18.97
N SER A 89 18.73 -0.47 19.53
CA SER A 89 17.73 -1.28 18.84
C SER A 89 17.20 -0.44 17.69
N VAL A 90 17.74 -0.67 16.49
CA VAL A 90 17.18 -0.12 15.26
C VAL A 90 15.74 -0.61 15.18
N ASN A 91 14.76 0.30 15.29
CA ASN A 91 13.35 -0.01 15.18
C ASN A 91 13.03 -0.32 13.71
N MET A 92 13.31 -1.55 13.31
CA MET A 92 13.07 -2.06 11.97
C MET A 92 11.63 -2.56 11.85
N ARG A 93 10.83 -1.93 11.00
CA ARG A 93 9.48 -2.37 10.67
C ARG A 93 9.49 -3.15 9.35
N ARG A 94 8.88 -4.33 9.34
CA ARG A 94 8.78 -5.21 8.16
C ARG A 94 7.34 -5.28 7.66
N PHE A 95 7.21 -5.39 6.34
CA PHE A 95 5.95 -5.44 5.60
C PHE A 95 5.92 -6.72 4.77
N GLU A 96 5.22 -7.72 5.30
CA GLU A 96 5.08 -9.04 4.68
C GLU A 96 3.61 -9.43 4.60
N ASN A 97 3.26 -10.05 3.48
CA ASN A 97 1.93 -10.55 3.23
C ASN A 97 1.91 -12.06 3.50
N ASP A 98 0.87 -12.52 4.19
CA ASP A 98 0.54 -13.95 4.28
C ASP A 98 -0.82 -14.18 3.62
N LEU A 99 -0.78 -14.32 2.29
CA LEU A 99 -1.99 -14.54 1.50
C LEU A 99 -2.75 -15.82 1.89
N SER A 100 -2.08 -16.78 2.54
CA SER A 100 -2.71 -18.02 3.04
C SER A 100 -3.64 -17.77 4.23
N ALA A 101 -3.38 -16.71 4.99
CA ALA A 101 -4.18 -16.34 6.16
C ALA A 101 -5.39 -15.45 5.80
N ILE A 102 -5.44 -14.94 4.58
CA ILE A 102 -6.57 -14.14 4.10
C ILE A 102 -7.74 -15.07 3.80
N ASN A 103 -8.86 -14.88 4.51
CA ASN A 103 -10.13 -15.50 4.13
C ASN A 103 -10.71 -14.71 2.95
N PRO A 104 -10.81 -15.29 1.74
CA PRO A 104 -11.18 -14.53 0.55
C PRO A 104 -12.65 -14.07 0.50
N GLY A 105 -13.47 -14.48 1.47
CA GLY A 105 -14.87 -14.06 1.57
C GLY A 105 -15.64 -14.29 0.26
N SER A 106 -16.21 -13.23 -0.31
CA SER A 106 -16.97 -13.24 -1.57
C SER A 106 -16.15 -13.63 -2.81
N MET A 107 -14.82 -13.65 -2.72
CA MET A 107 -13.92 -13.97 -3.82
C MET A 107 -13.24 -15.34 -3.66
N ALA A 108 -13.74 -16.18 -2.75
CA ALA A 108 -13.20 -17.54 -2.53
C ALA A 108 -13.36 -18.43 -3.77
N ASP A 109 -14.54 -18.37 -4.40
CA ASP A 109 -14.86 -19.15 -5.60
C ASP A 109 -13.91 -18.82 -6.77
N VAL A 110 -13.55 -17.54 -6.89
CA VAL A 110 -12.61 -17.02 -7.89
C VAL A 110 -11.22 -17.64 -7.74
N ILE A 111 -10.72 -17.76 -6.50
CA ILE A 111 -9.41 -18.37 -6.22
C ILE A 111 -9.46 -19.89 -6.42
N GLU A 112 -10.55 -20.54 -6.02
CA GLU A 112 -10.72 -22.00 -6.17
C GLU A 112 -10.72 -22.42 -7.65
N ILE A 113 -11.42 -21.66 -8.50
CA ILE A 113 -11.43 -21.89 -9.95
C ILE A 113 -10.01 -21.80 -10.53
N SER A 114 -9.24 -20.79 -10.14
CA SER A 114 -7.86 -20.61 -10.59
C SER A 114 -6.93 -21.75 -10.14
N GLN A 115 -7.01 -22.18 -8.88
CA GLN A 115 -6.22 -23.30 -8.36
C GLN A 115 -6.53 -24.63 -9.06
N LYS A 116 -7.81 -24.90 -9.35
CA LYS A 116 -8.25 -26.10 -10.07
C LYS A 116 -7.78 -26.13 -11.52
N ASN A 117 -7.66 -24.98 -12.17
CA ASN A 117 -7.15 -24.90 -13.54
C ASN A 117 -5.61 -25.11 -13.59
N ARG A 118 -4.89 -24.65 -12.56
CA ARG A 118 -3.45 -24.92 -12.43
C ARG A 118 -3.12 -26.41 -12.28
N SER A 119 -3.87 -27.16 -11.45
CA SER A 119 -3.64 -28.60 -11.28
C SER A 119 -3.90 -29.38 -12.57
N LYS A 120 -4.96 -29.01 -13.32
CA LYS A 120 -5.25 -29.60 -14.65
C LYS A 120 -4.14 -29.32 -15.68
N LYS A 121 -3.51 -28.14 -15.66
CA LYS A 121 -2.34 -27.85 -16.50
C LYS A 121 -1.15 -28.73 -16.18
N ILE A 122 -0.81 -28.88 -14.90
CA ILE A 122 0.31 -29.74 -14.46
C ILE A 122 0.05 -31.18 -14.93
N LEU A 123 -1.18 -31.68 -14.74
CA LEU A 123 -1.57 -33.00 -15.23
C LEU A 123 -1.42 -33.13 -16.76
N ALA A 124 -1.83 -32.12 -17.52
CA ALA A 124 -1.72 -32.13 -18.97
C ALA A 124 -0.25 -32.12 -19.46
N ILE A 125 0.62 -31.34 -18.81
CA ILE A 125 2.08 -31.36 -19.07
C ILE A 125 2.66 -32.73 -18.73
N LEU A 126 2.27 -33.30 -17.59
CA LEU A 126 2.76 -34.61 -17.15
C LEU A 126 2.35 -35.72 -18.13
N LEU A 127 1.09 -35.73 -18.59
CA LEU A 127 0.62 -36.67 -19.62
C LEU A 127 1.40 -36.51 -20.94
N MET A 128 1.70 -35.26 -21.32
CA MET A 128 2.50 -34.97 -22.50
C MET A 128 3.93 -35.51 -22.39
N VAL A 129 4.64 -35.20 -21.29
CA VAL A 129 6.02 -35.63 -21.07
C VAL A 129 6.12 -37.15 -20.94
N VAL A 130 5.21 -37.78 -20.19
CA VAL A 130 5.15 -39.24 -20.02
C VAL A 130 4.82 -39.92 -21.36
N GLY A 131 3.87 -39.38 -22.13
CA GLY A 131 3.52 -39.90 -23.46
C GLY A 131 4.71 -39.87 -24.42
N ILE A 132 5.47 -38.77 -24.46
CA ILE A 132 6.68 -38.65 -25.27
C ILE A 132 7.77 -39.63 -24.80
N GLY A 133 7.98 -39.77 -23.49
CA GLY A 133 8.96 -40.70 -22.93
C GLY A 133 8.65 -42.17 -23.24
N LEU A 134 7.39 -42.58 -23.11
CA LEU A 134 6.95 -43.94 -23.42
C LEU A 134 6.92 -44.24 -24.92
N ALA A 135 6.82 -43.21 -25.78
CA ALA A 135 6.86 -43.37 -27.24
C ALA A 135 8.18 -43.99 -27.74
N ILE A 136 9.26 -43.88 -26.96
CA ILE A 136 10.56 -44.53 -27.24
C ILE A 136 10.43 -46.06 -27.21
N VAL A 137 9.59 -46.58 -26.32
CA VAL A 137 9.36 -48.04 -26.16
C VAL A 137 8.27 -48.53 -27.11
N ASN A 138 7.20 -47.75 -27.28
CA ASN A 138 6.13 -48.07 -28.22
C ASN A 138 5.50 -46.78 -28.80
N PRO A 139 5.52 -46.57 -30.13
CA PRO A 139 5.04 -45.35 -30.75
C PRO A 139 3.56 -45.04 -30.50
N LEU A 140 2.73 -46.04 -30.12
CA LEU A 140 1.32 -45.81 -29.78
C LEU A 140 1.12 -44.87 -28.59
N PHE A 141 2.12 -44.72 -27.70
CA PHE A 141 2.04 -43.78 -26.57
C PHE A 141 2.07 -42.30 -26.98
N LEU A 142 2.35 -41.97 -28.26
CA LEU A 142 2.14 -40.62 -28.79
C LEU A 142 0.68 -40.15 -28.65
N ILE A 143 -0.30 -41.07 -28.65
CA ILE A 143 -1.70 -40.73 -28.42
C ILE A 143 -1.88 -40.08 -27.05
N LEU A 144 -1.18 -40.57 -26.02
CA LEU A 144 -1.19 -39.97 -24.68
C LEU A 144 -0.63 -38.55 -24.68
N ALA A 145 0.42 -38.31 -25.48
CA ALA A 145 1.00 -36.99 -25.63
C ALA A 145 0.05 -36.02 -26.35
N ILE A 146 -0.66 -36.49 -27.38
CA ILE A 146 -1.68 -35.72 -28.09
C ILE A 146 -2.85 -35.38 -27.16
N VAL A 147 -3.29 -36.31 -26.30
CA VAL A 147 -4.32 -36.04 -25.28
C VAL A 147 -3.84 -34.97 -24.29
N GLY A 148 -2.59 -35.04 -23.82
CA GLY A 148 -1.98 -33.99 -23.00
C GLY A 148 -1.94 -32.63 -23.69
N LEU A 149 -1.60 -32.60 -24.99
CA LEU A 149 -1.58 -31.39 -25.82
C LEU A 149 -2.99 -30.77 -25.96
N ILE A 150 -4.01 -31.58 -26.24
CA ILE A 150 -5.40 -31.13 -26.35
C ILE A 150 -5.88 -30.53 -25.02
N LEU A 151 -5.59 -31.19 -23.89
CA LEU A 151 -5.94 -30.68 -22.56
C LEU A 151 -5.23 -29.36 -22.23
N LEU A 152 -3.98 -29.16 -22.70
CA LEU A 152 -3.27 -27.89 -22.53
C LEU A 152 -3.96 -26.75 -23.27
N PHE A 153 -4.36 -26.96 -24.53
CA PHE A 153 -5.07 -25.95 -25.31
C PHE A 153 -6.46 -25.65 -24.76
N TYR A 154 -7.20 -26.67 -24.32
CA TYR A 154 -8.52 -26.49 -23.72
C TYR A 154 -8.45 -25.70 -22.40
N ASN A 155 -7.50 -26.04 -21.52
CA ASN A 155 -7.34 -25.33 -20.25
C ASN A 155 -6.85 -23.89 -20.42
N LYS A 156 -6.11 -23.57 -21.49
CA LYS A 156 -5.63 -22.20 -21.77
C LYS A 156 -6.75 -21.16 -21.87
N SER A 157 -7.93 -21.59 -22.35
CA SER A 157 -9.09 -20.70 -22.49
C SER A 157 -9.87 -20.51 -21.18
N ASN A 158 -9.64 -21.35 -20.17
CA ASN A 158 -10.33 -21.29 -18.87
C ASN A 158 -9.47 -20.67 -17.76
N ASP A 159 -8.25 -20.21 -18.06
CA ASP A 159 -7.30 -19.78 -17.03
C ASP A 159 -7.62 -18.43 -16.38
N LYS A 160 -8.31 -17.55 -17.10
CA LYS A 160 -8.58 -16.20 -16.62
C LYS A 160 -9.82 -16.22 -15.74
N ILE A 161 -9.70 -15.54 -14.59
CA ILE A 161 -10.82 -15.31 -13.70
C ILE A 161 -11.73 -14.29 -14.41
N ALA A 162 -12.96 -14.66 -14.75
CA ALA A 162 -13.91 -13.73 -15.35
C ALA A 162 -14.76 -13.04 -14.25
N ILE A 163 -14.76 -11.72 -14.20
CA ILE A 163 -15.58 -10.91 -13.28
C ILE A 163 -16.32 -9.85 -14.09
N ASP A 164 -17.63 -10.02 -14.21
CA ASP A 164 -18.50 -9.03 -14.85
C ASP A 164 -19.18 -8.17 -13.78
N TYR A 165 -19.01 -6.86 -13.92
CA TYR A 165 -19.66 -5.88 -13.07
C TYR A 165 -20.90 -5.32 -13.76
N ASP A 166 -22.06 -5.46 -13.09
CA ASP A 166 -23.27 -4.73 -13.44
C ASP A 166 -23.30 -3.41 -12.67
N MET A 167 -22.97 -2.32 -13.34
CA MET A 167 -22.84 -0.99 -12.74
C MET A 167 -23.94 -0.05 -13.26
N THR A 168 -24.53 0.71 -12.33
CA THR A 168 -25.33 1.88 -12.70
C THR A 168 -24.42 2.99 -13.25
N GLU A 169 -24.98 3.94 -14.02
CA GLU A 169 -24.20 5.07 -14.53
C GLU A 169 -23.51 5.88 -13.42
N ASP A 170 -24.15 6.02 -12.26
CA ASP A 170 -23.57 6.71 -11.11
C ASP A 170 -22.39 5.92 -10.52
N ALA A 171 -22.50 4.60 -10.40
CA ALA A 171 -21.41 3.74 -9.93
C ALA A 171 -20.22 3.76 -10.90
N LYS A 172 -20.48 3.85 -12.21
CA LYS A 172 -19.43 3.99 -13.22
C LYS A 172 -18.66 5.31 -13.06
N LYS A 173 -19.36 6.44 -12.87
CA LYS A 173 -18.70 7.74 -12.60
C LYS A 173 -17.89 7.73 -11.30
N GLU A 174 -18.37 7.03 -10.27
CA GLU A 174 -17.62 6.87 -9.01
C GLU A 174 -16.34 6.04 -9.20
N LEU A 175 -16.41 5.00 -10.04
CA LEU A 175 -15.25 4.21 -10.41
C LEU A 175 -14.25 5.07 -11.19
N ASP A 176 -14.70 5.79 -12.21
CA ASP A 176 -13.86 6.66 -13.04
C ASP A 176 -13.10 7.70 -12.17
N ALA A 177 -13.78 8.33 -11.20
CA ALA A 177 -13.13 9.28 -10.30
C ALA A 177 -12.10 8.62 -9.34
N SER A 178 -12.37 7.39 -8.90
CA SER A 178 -11.42 6.62 -8.08
C SER A 178 -10.22 6.17 -8.91
N ASN A 179 -10.49 5.86 -10.17
CA ASN A 179 -9.53 5.43 -11.18
C ASN A 179 -8.57 6.57 -11.55
N ASP A 180 -9.09 7.76 -11.80
CA ASP A 180 -8.28 8.97 -12.05
C ASP A 180 -7.38 9.30 -10.86
N PHE A 181 -7.90 9.15 -9.63
CA PHE A 181 -7.11 9.36 -8.42
C PHE A 181 -5.98 8.33 -8.26
N LEU A 182 -6.27 7.05 -8.52
CA LEU A 182 -5.24 6.00 -8.51
C LEU A 182 -4.22 6.22 -9.62
N ALA A 183 -4.65 6.63 -10.82
CA ALA A 183 -3.74 6.96 -11.91
C ALA A 183 -2.79 8.09 -11.51
N GLY A 184 -3.29 9.20 -10.95
CA GLY A 184 -2.45 10.30 -10.49
C GLY A 184 -1.45 9.93 -9.39
N ILE A 185 -1.76 8.93 -8.55
CA ILE A 185 -0.81 8.40 -7.55
C ILE A 185 0.24 7.50 -8.22
N MET A 186 -0.19 6.67 -9.16
CA MET A 186 0.62 5.57 -9.69
C MET A 186 1.42 5.95 -10.95
N GLU A 187 1.17 7.12 -11.54
CA GLU A 187 1.94 7.71 -12.65
C GLU A 187 3.24 8.39 -12.21
N SER A 188 3.57 8.35 -10.91
CA SER A 188 4.87 8.78 -10.38
C SER A 188 6.05 8.14 -11.15
N ASP A 189 7.16 8.87 -11.31
CA ASP A 189 8.39 8.38 -11.94
C ASP A 189 8.87 7.07 -11.30
N GLN A 190 8.66 6.93 -9.99
CA GLN A 190 8.91 5.70 -9.25
C GLN A 190 7.77 5.34 -8.30
N VAL A 191 7.38 4.08 -8.35
CA VAL A 191 6.51 3.43 -7.38
C VAL A 191 7.23 2.20 -6.83
N TRP A 192 7.23 2.04 -5.52
CA TRP A 192 7.90 0.95 -4.84
C TRP A 192 6.97 0.20 -3.89
N LEU A 193 7.10 -1.12 -3.89
CA LEU A 193 6.64 -1.96 -2.80
C LEU A 193 7.78 -2.08 -1.77
N VAL A 194 7.60 -1.47 -0.61
CA VAL A 194 8.61 -1.45 0.46
C VAL A 194 8.40 -2.65 1.38
N ARG A 195 9.48 -3.39 1.64
CA ARG A 195 9.48 -4.59 2.49
C ARG A 195 10.02 -4.33 3.89
N SER A 196 10.88 -3.34 4.05
CA SER A 196 11.32 -2.91 5.38
C SER A 196 11.77 -1.45 5.41
N VAL A 197 11.50 -0.82 6.56
CA VAL A 197 11.93 0.53 6.90
C VAL A 197 12.55 0.54 8.29
N GLU A 198 13.52 1.41 8.46
CA GLU A 198 14.02 1.84 9.75
C GLU A 198 13.25 3.09 10.19
N GLU A 199 12.58 3.02 11.34
CA GLU A 199 11.95 4.20 11.95
C GLU A 199 13.02 5.04 12.65
N LEU A 200 13.14 6.30 12.22
CA LEU A 200 14.16 7.19 12.73
C LEU A 200 13.68 7.87 14.03
N PRO A 201 14.59 8.19 14.96
CA PRO A 201 14.24 8.90 16.20
C PRO A 201 13.60 10.26 15.90
N GLU A 202 12.76 10.79 16.80
CA GLU A 202 12.14 12.13 16.65
C GLU A 202 13.15 13.29 16.54
N THR A 203 14.43 13.05 16.86
CA THR A 203 15.53 14.01 16.68
C THR A 203 16.07 14.05 15.26
N SER A 204 15.68 13.10 14.41
CA SER A 204 16.01 13.05 12.99
C SER A 204 15.17 14.08 12.21
N GLU A 205 15.72 14.58 11.11
CA GLU A 205 15.00 15.47 10.18
C GLU A 205 14.08 14.69 9.21
N ALA A 206 14.19 13.36 9.18
CA ALA A 206 13.32 12.46 8.42
C ALA A 206 12.64 11.45 9.34
N ASP A 207 11.44 11.00 8.96
CA ASP A 207 10.63 10.03 9.72
C ASP A 207 11.17 8.60 9.59
N MET A 208 11.58 8.21 8.37
CA MET A 208 11.94 6.83 8.06
C MET A 208 13.13 6.74 7.10
N LYS A 209 13.80 5.59 7.08
CA LYS A 209 14.77 5.21 6.06
C LYS A 209 14.33 3.89 5.43
N ILE A 210 14.25 3.84 4.10
CA ILE A 210 13.87 2.62 3.40
C ILE A 210 15.08 1.68 3.36
N SER A 211 14.95 0.48 3.94
CA SER A 211 16.02 -0.52 3.91
C SER A 211 15.85 -1.51 2.76
N GLN A 212 14.62 -1.83 2.37
CA GLN A 212 14.34 -2.73 1.25
C GLN A 212 13.10 -2.28 0.49
N ARG A 213 13.26 -2.05 -0.81
CA ARG A 213 12.20 -1.70 -1.76
C ARG A 213 12.27 -2.52 -3.04
N ILE A 214 11.14 -2.70 -3.68
CA ILE A 214 11.01 -3.37 -4.97
C ILE A 214 10.24 -2.43 -5.91
N SER A 215 10.82 -2.08 -7.06
CA SER A 215 10.13 -1.23 -8.04
C SER A 215 8.90 -1.94 -8.61
N MET A 216 7.81 -1.19 -8.71
CA MET A 216 6.53 -1.62 -9.26
C MET A 216 6.25 -0.84 -10.53
N LYS A 217 5.79 -1.54 -11.57
CA LYS A 217 5.32 -0.92 -12.81
C LYS A 217 3.82 -0.74 -12.73
N PHE A 218 3.36 0.44 -13.07
CA PHE A 218 1.95 0.74 -13.24
C PHE A 218 1.48 0.39 -14.65
N SER A 219 0.30 -0.21 -14.76
CA SER A 219 -0.40 -0.44 -16.03
C SER A 219 -1.92 -0.37 -15.84
N LYS A 220 -2.63 0.09 -16.87
CA LYS A 220 -4.10 0.03 -16.95
C LYS A 220 -4.63 -1.35 -17.39
N ASP A 221 -3.72 -2.22 -17.78
CA ASP A 221 -4.05 -3.58 -18.22
C ASP A 221 -3.89 -4.56 -17.05
N ASN A 222 -4.62 -5.68 -17.14
CA ASN A 222 -4.46 -6.82 -16.26
C ASN A 222 -4.63 -8.14 -17.04
N ASP A 223 -3.70 -9.07 -16.84
CA ASP A 223 -3.62 -10.35 -17.55
C ASP A 223 -4.14 -11.54 -16.73
N GLU A 224 -4.53 -11.31 -15.47
CA GLU A 224 -4.98 -12.34 -14.54
C GLU A 224 -6.52 -12.44 -14.47
N ILE A 225 -7.23 -11.33 -14.69
CA ILE A 225 -8.68 -11.19 -14.51
C ILE A 225 -9.30 -10.61 -15.78
N GLU A 226 -10.18 -11.38 -16.39
CA GLU A 226 -11.02 -10.90 -17.47
C GLU A 226 -12.20 -10.13 -16.85
N THR A 227 -12.30 -8.84 -17.11
CA THR A 227 -13.37 -8.01 -16.56
C THR A 227 -13.78 -6.91 -17.52
N ASN A 228 -15.04 -6.51 -17.44
CA ASN A 228 -15.60 -5.40 -18.20
C ASN A 228 -15.31 -4.02 -17.59
N ALA A 229 -14.72 -3.96 -16.40
CA ALA A 229 -14.33 -2.73 -15.72
C ALA A 229 -12.87 -2.35 -16.01
N GLU A 230 -12.56 -1.04 -16.02
CA GLU A 230 -11.17 -0.58 -16.06
C GLU A 230 -10.48 -0.88 -14.73
N THR A 231 -9.27 -1.43 -14.81
CA THR A 231 -8.49 -1.88 -13.65
C THR A 231 -7.11 -1.27 -13.69
N PHE A 232 -6.51 -1.03 -12.52
CA PHE A 232 -5.10 -0.65 -12.44
C PHE A 232 -4.28 -1.72 -11.79
N THR A 233 -3.09 -1.93 -12.33
CA THR A 233 -2.18 -2.96 -11.87
C THR A 233 -0.85 -2.32 -11.48
N LEU A 234 -0.42 -2.58 -10.25
CA LEU A 234 0.98 -2.47 -9.87
C LEU A 234 1.60 -3.86 -9.95
N SER A 235 2.63 -4.02 -10.78
CA SER A 235 3.27 -5.31 -10.96
C SER A 235 4.79 -5.26 -10.95
N ASN A 236 5.38 -6.37 -10.50
CA ASN A 236 6.74 -6.78 -10.80
C ASN A 236 6.73 -8.28 -11.14
N ASP A 237 7.91 -8.89 -11.31
CA ASP A 237 8.03 -10.30 -11.70
C ASP A 237 7.43 -11.30 -10.68
N GLN A 238 7.31 -10.91 -9.41
CA GLN A 238 6.87 -11.77 -8.30
C GLN A 238 5.54 -11.35 -7.68
N THR A 239 5.16 -10.09 -7.78
CA THR A 239 3.99 -9.51 -7.11
C THR A 239 3.14 -8.73 -8.09
N LYS A 240 1.84 -8.99 -8.11
CA LYS A 240 0.83 -8.17 -8.79
C LYS A 240 -0.23 -7.74 -7.79
N LEU A 241 -0.56 -6.44 -7.81
CA LEU A 241 -1.65 -5.82 -7.08
C LEU A 241 -2.59 -5.23 -8.12
N ILE A 242 -3.75 -5.86 -8.31
CA ILE A 242 -4.76 -5.44 -9.29
C ILE A 242 -5.91 -4.82 -8.50
N PHE A 243 -6.11 -3.53 -8.71
CA PHE A 243 -7.19 -2.74 -8.14
C PHE A 243 -8.43 -2.94 -9.00
N LEU A 244 -9.36 -3.74 -8.48
CA LEU A 244 -10.70 -3.91 -9.02
C LEU A 244 -11.63 -2.83 -8.45
N PRO A 245 -12.84 -2.64 -9.01
CA PRO A 245 -13.81 -1.65 -8.50
C PRO A 245 -14.14 -1.75 -7.00
N ASP A 246 -14.20 -2.96 -6.45
CA ASP A 246 -14.67 -3.24 -5.09
C ASP A 246 -13.68 -4.02 -4.21
N ALA A 247 -12.57 -4.46 -4.81
CA ALA A 247 -11.59 -5.34 -4.18
C ALA A 247 -10.16 -5.10 -4.68
N LEU A 248 -9.21 -5.55 -3.89
CA LEU A 248 -7.82 -5.69 -4.29
C LEU A 248 -7.53 -7.16 -4.56
N PHE A 249 -7.15 -7.50 -5.77
CA PHE A 249 -6.59 -8.81 -6.10
C PHE A 249 -5.08 -8.77 -5.96
N ILE A 250 -4.53 -9.76 -5.26
CA ILE A 250 -3.11 -9.85 -4.91
C ILE A 250 -2.60 -11.20 -5.37
N LYS A 251 -1.52 -11.18 -6.16
CA LYS A 251 -0.78 -12.37 -6.56
C LYS A 251 0.67 -12.24 -6.12
N GLU A 252 1.15 -13.19 -5.33
CA GLU A 252 2.56 -13.34 -4.97
C GLU A 252 3.06 -14.73 -5.39
N GLY A 253 3.83 -14.78 -6.47
CA GLY A 253 4.29 -16.01 -7.11
C GLY A 253 3.13 -16.92 -7.53
N SER A 254 2.95 -18.04 -6.83
CA SER A 254 1.85 -18.98 -7.06
C SER A 254 0.60 -18.71 -6.24
N LYS A 255 0.71 -17.90 -5.18
CA LYS A 255 -0.39 -17.62 -4.27
C LYS A 255 -1.21 -16.45 -4.79
N MET A 256 -2.52 -16.56 -4.70
CA MET A 256 -3.47 -15.54 -5.11
C MET A 256 -4.49 -15.36 -3.98
N SER A 257 -4.86 -14.12 -3.73
CA SER A 257 -5.94 -13.76 -2.83
C SER A 257 -6.65 -12.51 -3.33
N ALA A 258 -7.87 -12.30 -2.87
CA ALA A 258 -8.64 -11.11 -3.15
C ALA A 258 -9.32 -10.64 -1.88
N LEU A 259 -9.35 -9.34 -1.67
CA LEU A 259 -9.89 -8.74 -0.45
C LEU A 259 -10.71 -7.50 -0.81
N SER A 260 -11.95 -7.42 -0.31
CA SER A 260 -12.77 -6.23 -0.51
C SER A 260 -12.13 -5.02 0.15
N PHE A 261 -12.25 -3.84 -0.47
CA PHE A 261 -11.80 -2.60 0.14
C PHE A 261 -12.54 -2.27 1.46
N ASN A 262 -13.75 -2.81 1.65
CA ASN A 262 -14.49 -2.67 2.90
C ASN A 262 -13.88 -3.48 4.06
N ASP A 263 -13.13 -4.52 3.72
CA ASP A 263 -12.55 -5.44 4.69
C ASP A 263 -11.11 -5.09 5.06
N MET A 264 -10.53 -4.04 4.48
CA MET A 264 -9.15 -3.60 4.75
C MET A 264 -9.06 -2.15 5.19
N GLU A 265 -8.02 -1.85 5.97
CA GLU A 265 -7.63 -0.49 6.29
C GLU A 265 -6.76 0.07 5.16
N ILE A 266 -7.23 1.18 4.55
CA ILE A 266 -6.52 1.90 3.51
C ILE A 266 -6.15 3.26 4.06
N SER A 267 -4.86 3.60 4.01
CA SER A 267 -4.41 4.94 4.40
C SER A 267 -3.46 5.52 3.37
N LEU A 268 -3.72 6.78 3.02
CA LEU A 268 -2.86 7.58 2.15
C LEU A 268 -2.32 8.76 2.96
N HIS A 269 -1.00 8.91 2.97
CA HIS A 269 -0.33 9.99 3.68
C HIS A 269 1.04 10.29 3.07
N LYS A 270 1.65 11.38 3.51
CA LYS A 270 3.02 11.78 3.15
C LYS A 270 3.92 11.49 4.33
N LEU A 271 5.13 11.01 4.06
CA LEU A 271 6.19 10.84 5.05
C LEU A 271 7.50 11.39 4.50
N THR A 272 8.39 11.76 5.41
CA THR A 272 9.74 12.20 5.07
C THR A 272 10.71 11.03 5.17
N PHE A 273 11.49 10.82 4.13
CA PHE A 273 12.44 9.73 4.03
C PHE A 273 13.86 10.24 3.92
N LEU A 274 14.77 9.55 4.60
CA LEU A 274 16.20 9.66 4.38
C LEU A 274 16.56 8.81 3.16
N GLU A 275 16.78 9.45 2.02
CA GLU A 275 17.07 8.80 0.74
C GLU A 275 18.59 8.73 0.52
N GLU A 276 19.07 7.50 0.37
CA GLU A 276 20.47 7.23 0.07
C GLU A 276 20.75 7.34 -1.42
N ASP A 277 19.80 7.01 -2.29
CA ASP A 277 20.01 7.10 -3.72
C ASP A 277 19.76 8.51 -4.25
N ARG A 278 19.92 8.68 -5.56
CA ARG A 278 19.45 9.90 -6.22
C ARG A 278 17.91 9.88 -6.20
N PRO A 279 17.24 10.90 -5.62
CA PRO A 279 15.79 10.96 -5.63
C PRO A 279 15.25 11.03 -7.08
N PRO A 280 14.05 10.48 -7.34
CA PRO A 280 13.33 10.68 -8.60
C PRO A 280 13.13 12.16 -8.95
N ALA A 281 12.90 12.48 -10.22
CA ALA A 281 12.89 13.88 -10.68
C ALA A 281 11.61 14.62 -10.26
N ASP A 282 10.50 13.89 -10.17
CA ASP A 282 9.20 14.31 -9.64
C ASP A 282 9.14 14.40 -8.11
N ALA A 283 10.15 13.90 -7.39
CA ALA A 283 10.13 13.84 -5.94
C ALA A 283 10.36 15.22 -5.30
N THR A 284 9.62 15.50 -4.21
CA THR A 284 9.78 16.75 -3.46
C THR A 284 10.98 16.68 -2.52
N LEU A 285 12.11 17.28 -2.93
CA LEU A 285 13.31 17.42 -2.10
C LEU A 285 13.12 18.50 -1.02
N LEU A 286 13.15 18.10 0.25
CA LEU A 286 13.00 19.01 1.40
C LEU A 286 14.33 19.59 1.87
N GLY A 287 15.42 18.85 1.70
CA GLY A 287 16.73 19.27 2.15
C GLY A 287 17.77 18.17 2.02
N LYS A 288 18.91 18.41 2.66
CA LYS A 288 20.02 17.47 2.71
C LYS A 288 20.56 17.39 4.13
N THR A 289 21.03 16.21 4.49
CA THR A 289 21.65 15.94 5.78
C THR A 289 22.87 15.04 5.59
N TYR A 290 23.51 14.64 6.67
CA TYR A 290 24.66 13.74 6.65
C TYR A 290 24.29 12.40 7.27
N GLU A 291 24.89 11.33 6.80
CA GLU A 291 24.70 9.98 7.36
C GLU A 291 25.00 9.94 8.87
N HIS A 292 26.00 10.70 9.30
CA HIS A 292 26.32 10.89 10.71
C HIS A 292 26.31 12.37 11.10
N THR A 293 25.34 12.77 11.92
CA THR A 293 25.20 14.14 12.39
C THR A 293 25.57 14.28 13.86
N ASN A 294 26.14 15.43 14.21
CA ASN A 294 26.21 15.91 15.58
C ASN A 294 24.80 16.28 16.09
N LYS A 295 24.68 16.55 17.41
CA LYS A 295 23.41 16.98 18.02
C LYS A 295 22.84 18.28 17.45
N ASP A 296 23.66 19.07 16.76
CA ASP A 296 23.31 20.33 16.11
C ASP A 296 23.01 20.16 14.60
N GLY A 297 23.01 18.93 14.07
CA GLY A 297 22.79 18.63 12.65
C GLY A 297 24.04 18.78 11.77
N SER A 298 25.15 19.29 12.32
CA SER A 298 26.41 19.43 11.57
C SER A 298 27.05 18.05 11.28
N PRO A 299 27.83 17.91 10.19
CA PRO A 299 28.47 16.64 9.88
C PRO A 299 29.45 16.23 10.99
N ASP A 300 29.32 14.99 11.47
CA ASP A 300 30.27 14.43 12.41
C ASP A 300 31.59 14.11 11.68
N LYS A 301 32.60 14.96 11.90
CA LYS A 301 33.92 14.89 11.27
C LYS A 301 34.77 13.71 11.76
N ARG A 302 34.29 12.91 12.72
CA ARG A 302 34.97 11.66 13.14
C ARG A 302 34.83 10.58 12.08
N PHE A 303 33.80 10.66 11.25
CA PHE A 303 33.59 9.76 10.12
C PHE A 303 34.27 10.33 8.89
N LYS A 304 35.28 9.61 8.40
CA LYS A 304 36.13 10.05 7.28
C LYS A 304 35.35 10.18 5.97
N GLU A 305 34.40 9.28 5.74
CA GLU A 305 33.52 9.23 4.58
C GLU A 305 32.07 9.42 5.05
N ASN A 306 31.72 10.63 5.45
CA ASN A 306 30.36 10.94 5.91
C ASN A 306 29.53 11.43 4.71
N ARG A 307 28.69 10.54 4.18
CA ARG A 307 27.92 10.81 2.97
C ARG A 307 26.83 11.84 3.22
N GLU A 308 26.62 12.73 2.23
CA GLU A 308 25.44 13.60 2.19
C GLU A 308 24.24 12.81 1.66
N LEU A 309 23.14 12.85 2.40
CA LEU A 309 21.89 12.14 2.13
C LEU A 309 20.76 13.15 1.87
N ASN A 310 19.79 12.76 1.04
CA ASN A 310 18.67 13.63 0.72
C ASN A 310 17.52 13.38 1.70
N ILE A 311 16.85 14.45 2.11
CA ILE A 311 15.58 14.37 2.83
C ILE A 311 14.48 14.64 1.81
N VAL A 312 13.67 13.64 1.55
CA VAL A 312 12.67 13.65 0.48
C VAL A 312 11.30 13.40 1.07
N GLU A 313 10.28 14.11 0.59
CA GLU A 313 8.89 13.79 0.88
C GLU A 313 8.39 12.78 -0.15
N TYR A 314 7.91 11.62 0.30
CA TYR A 314 7.25 10.64 -0.55
C TYR A 314 5.81 10.39 -0.11
N GLY A 315 4.99 9.98 -1.07
CA GLY A 315 3.63 9.53 -0.85
C GLY A 315 3.62 8.07 -0.40
N VAL A 316 2.70 7.74 0.49
CA VAL A 316 2.58 6.41 1.09
C VAL A 316 1.14 5.95 1.05
N LEU A 317 0.92 4.83 0.36
CA LEU A 317 -0.32 4.06 0.35
C LEU A 317 -0.10 2.79 1.18
N SER A 318 -0.76 2.71 2.34
CA SER A 318 -0.73 1.52 3.20
C SER A 318 -2.04 0.76 3.10
N LEU A 319 -1.94 -0.54 2.83
CA LEU A 319 -3.05 -1.48 2.71
C LEU A 319 -2.86 -2.55 3.79
N TYR A 320 -3.77 -2.59 4.76
CA TYR A 320 -3.60 -3.42 5.95
C TYR A 320 -4.86 -4.21 6.29
N LYS A 321 -4.69 -5.50 6.55
CA LYS A 321 -5.71 -6.39 7.09
C LYS A 321 -5.04 -7.48 7.90
N GLU A 322 -5.41 -7.57 9.18
CA GLU A 322 -4.98 -8.68 10.02
C GLU A 322 -6.03 -9.81 10.05
N PRO A 323 -5.61 -11.07 9.87
CA PRO A 323 -4.30 -11.51 9.39
C PRO A 323 -4.17 -11.40 7.86
N GLY A 324 -2.93 -11.25 7.37
CA GLY A 324 -2.58 -11.61 6.00
C GLY A 324 -2.15 -10.49 5.05
N LEU A 325 -2.60 -9.25 5.21
CA LEU A 325 -2.19 -8.13 4.34
C LEU A 325 -1.49 -7.03 5.13
N ASN A 326 -0.26 -6.71 4.75
CA ASN A 326 0.47 -5.57 5.29
C ASN A 326 1.38 -5.01 4.20
N SER A 327 0.77 -4.35 3.22
CA SER A 327 1.47 -3.79 2.06
C SER A 327 1.72 -2.30 2.23
N PHE A 328 2.98 -1.90 2.07
CA PHE A 328 3.45 -0.52 2.18
C PHE A 328 3.99 -0.07 0.83
N ILE A 329 3.20 0.72 0.11
CA ILE A 329 3.52 1.21 -1.23
C ILE A 329 3.96 2.66 -1.08
N VAL A 330 5.12 2.99 -1.65
CA VAL A 330 5.70 4.34 -1.62
C VAL A 330 5.83 4.82 -3.06
N PHE A 331 5.45 6.06 -3.32
CA PHE A 331 5.51 6.67 -4.65
C PHE A 331 6.14 8.06 -4.56
N SER A 332 6.85 8.46 -5.62
CA SER A 332 7.75 9.62 -5.60
C SER A 332 7.02 10.95 -5.64
N ASP A 333 5.94 11.07 -6.41
CA ASP A 333 5.18 12.31 -6.51
C ASP A 333 4.21 12.46 -5.33
N THR A 334 4.19 13.64 -4.73
CA THR A 334 3.29 13.96 -3.62
C THR A 334 2.34 15.12 -3.96
N VAL A 335 2.45 15.67 -5.16
CA VAL A 335 1.64 16.76 -5.68
C VAL A 335 0.66 16.17 -6.67
N LEU A 336 -0.55 15.86 -6.21
CA LEU A 336 -1.62 15.38 -7.09
C LEU A 336 -2.12 16.56 -7.94
N ASP A 337 -1.44 16.83 -9.04
CA ASP A 337 -1.92 17.71 -10.09
C ASP A 337 -2.95 16.92 -10.90
N GLY A 338 -4.20 16.92 -10.41
CA GLY A 338 -5.32 16.41 -11.20
C GLY A 338 -5.60 17.38 -12.34
N GLU A 339 -5.12 17.07 -13.54
CA GLU A 339 -5.61 17.70 -14.77
C GLU A 339 -7.01 17.18 -15.15
#